data_AF-A0A8H7IXZ6-F1
#
_entry.id   AF-A0A8H7IXZ6-F1
#
_cell.length_a   1.000
_cell.length_b   1.000
_cell.length_c   1.000
_cell.angle_alpha   90.00
_cell.angle_beta   90.00
_cell.angle_gamma   90.00
#
_symmetry.space_group_name_H-M   'P 1'
#
loop_
_entity.id
_entity.type
_entity.pdbx_description
1 polymer ?
#
loop_
_entity_poly.entity_id
_entity_poly.type
_entity_poly.pdbx_seq_one_letter_code
_entity_poly.pdbx_strand_id
1 'polypeptide(L)'
;MFGTSPGKDDEVAINDSPAVNDPRGPAPAAPMSNAAPSGNGLDRKASDASSPNVEKKRRSSGVSRARDMFSSAKQSLHLSSNPNAAPPPGAAPEKAETPIQKLGKSDAALSVPQGALNNSAGESAPGPRSTFRVGVTEDKNKKCRRTMEDTHAYLYNFLSTPAPSFGGEKRVSTSDAGSALSETTSQQVAETDNGYFAIFDGHAGTFAADWCGKKLHLILEETIKKNPNTPIPELLDQTFTMVDNQLEKLPLKNSGCTAVTAVLRWEDRVPNAQSSTGSVLFAPAAVSAVKNEGGDTNQAEPAEAHAVADRLQHEASRQRVLYTANVGDARIVLCRNGRALRLSYDHKGSDENEGRRVASAGGLILNNRVNGVLAVTRALGDAYMKDLVTGHPYTTETVIQADQDEFLILACDGLWDVCSDQEAVDLIRQIQDPQEASKKLVDYALARFSTDNLSCMVVRFDNKAVRQRKNEGAMGVEGDALTAKGNITEAEAIVAQARRSIGEPQQSVESATAEIIQEEEEKEPGPELNLAAAQAAQKNPA
;
A
#
# COMPACT_ATOMS: atom_id res chain seq x y z
N MET A 1 -25.76 -52.32 -5.62
CA MET A 1 -26.73 -53.35 -6.03
C MET A 1 -28.03 -53.09 -5.28
N PHE A 2 -29.09 -52.76 -6.04
CA PHE A 2 -30.54 -52.75 -5.71
C PHE A 2 -30.99 -52.10 -4.37
N GLY A 3 -31.78 -51.02 -4.28
CA GLY A 3 -32.69 -50.39 -5.22
C GLY A 3 -34.02 -51.16 -5.36
N THR A 4 -35.07 -50.76 -4.62
CA THR A 4 -36.47 -50.57 -5.11
C THR A 4 -37.46 -50.25 -3.97
N SER A 5 -38.29 -49.24 -4.21
CA SER A 5 -39.53 -48.88 -3.49
C SER A 5 -40.64 -49.93 -3.66
N PRO A 6 -41.81 -49.71 -3.02
CA PRO A 6 -42.98 -49.40 -3.85
C PRO A 6 -43.83 -48.25 -3.28
N GLY A 7 -44.53 -47.55 -4.17
CA GLY A 7 -45.58 -46.57 -3.85
C GLY A 7 -46.96 -47.05 -4.24
N LYS A 8 -47.91 -46.09 -4.21
CA LYS A 8 -49.34 -46.10 -4.57
C LYS A 8 -50.29 -46.51 -3.44
N ASP A 9 -51.50 -45.98 -3.31
CA ASP A 9 -52.29 -44.84 -3.82
C ASP A 9 -53.56 -44.91 -2.93
N ASP A 10 -54.22 -43.80 -2.59
CA ASP A 10 -55.69 -43.73 -2.55
C ASP A 10 -56.20 -42.33 -2.15
N GLU A 11 -57.29 -41.97 -2.81
CA GLU A 11 -57.87 -40.65 -3.00
C GLU A 11 -59.24 -40.54 -2.28
N VAL A 12 -59.79 -39.32 -2.20
CA VAL A 12 -61.23 -38.95 -2.05
C VAL A 12 -61.80 -38.57 -0.65
N ALA A 13 -62.19 -37.28 -0.50
CA ALA A 13 -63.55 -36.77 -0.17
C ALA A 13 -63.47 -35.26 0.22
N ILE A 14 -63.97 -34.27 -0.54
CA ILE A 14 -65.35 -33.80 -0.86
C ILE A 14 -65.88 -32.67 0.07
N ASN A 15 -66.29 -31.56 -0.58
CA ASN A 15 -67.24 -30.46 -0.26
C ASN A 15 -66.95 -29.49 0.92
N ASP A 16 -67.23 -28.17 0.86
CA ASP A 16 -68.18 -27.39 0.07
C ASP A 16 -67.66 -25.93 -0.17
N SER A 17 -68.00 -25.37 -1.33
CA SER A 17 -68.02 -23.91 -1.61
C SER A 17 -69.48 -23.39 -1.53
N PRO A 18 -69.77 -22.06 -1.52
CA PRO A 18 -69.83 -21.27 -2.77
C PRO A 18 -69.23 -19.84 -2.62
N ALA A 19 -68.45 -19.30 -3.58
CA ALA A 19 -68.79 -18.83 -4.94
C ALA A 19 -69.46 -17.43 -4.92
N VAL A 20 -69.07 -16.41 -5.69
CA VAL A 20 -69.21 -16.18 -7.17
C VAL A 20 -68.80 -14.70 -7.39
N ASN A 21 -68.31 -14.16 -8.52
CA ASN A 21 -67.61 -14.60 -9.73
C ASN A 21 -67.06 -13.34 -10.43
N ASP A 22 -65.94 -13.55 -11.12
CA ASP A 22 -65.33 -12.82 -12.23
C ASP A 22 -66.27 -12.67 -13.46
N PRO A 23 -65.94 -11.93 -14.55
CA PRO A 23 -65.22 -12.62 -15.63
C PRO A 23 -64.29 -11.78 -16.56
N ARG A 24 -63.11 -12.40 -16.84
CA ARG A 24 -62.56 -12.81 -18.16
C ARG A 24 -61.78 -11.82 -19.07
N GLY A 25 -60.54 -12.24 -19.41
CA GLY A 25 -59.75 -11.89 -20.63
C GLY A 25 -60.27 -12.60 -21.91
N PRO A 26 -59.48 -12.83 -23.01
CA PRO A 26 -58.04 -13.15 -23.05
C PRO A 26 -57.21 -12.54 -24.25
N ALA A 27 -55.91 -12.89 -24.34
CA ALA A 27 -54.90 -12.57 -25.39
C ALA A 27 -54.97 -13.55 -26.62
N PRO A 28 -53.97 -13.72 -27.54
CA PRO A 28 -52.83 -12.91 -28.07
C PRO A 28 -52.71 -12.93 -29.65
N ALA A 29 -51.73 -12.21 -30.26
CA ALA A 29 -50.92 -12.60 -31.46
C ALA A 29 -50.21 -11.41 -32.19
N ALA A 30 -48.99 -11.65 -32.73
CA ALA A 30 -48.22 -10.82 -33.71
C ALA A 30 -48.43 -11.37 -35.17
N PRO A 31 -47.77 -10.94 -36.30
CA PRO A 31 -46.75 -9.88 -36.57
C PRO A 31 -46.91 -9.07 -37.91
N MET A 32 -45.90 -8.24 -38.25
CA MET A 32 -45.40 -7.79 -39.59
C MET A 32 -45.75 -6.42 -40.26
N SER A 33 -44.66 -5.67 -40.55
CA SER A 33 -44.22 -5.06 -41.84
C SER A 33 -44.57 -3.61 -42.28
N ASN A 34 -43.48 -2.94 -42.72
CA ASN A 34 -43.29 -1.98 -43.84
C ASN A 34 -43.97 -0.60 -43.84
N ALA A 35 -43.17 0.47 -43.90
CA ALA A 35 -42.72 1.14 -45.14
C ALA A 35 -42.28 2.60 -44.91
N ALA A 36 -41.20 2.99 -45.58
CA ALA A 36 -40.74 4.38 -45.77
C ALA A 36 -41.66 5.16 -46.74
N PRO A 37 -41.38 6.46 -46.97
CA PRO A 37 -40.85 6.77 -48.30
C PRO A 37 -39.68 7.78 -48.34
N SER A 38 -38.77 7.49 -49.27
CA SER A 38 -37.93 8.38 -50.10
C SER A 38 -38.75 9.51 -50.76
N GLY A 39 -38.23 10.66 -51.23
CA GLY A 39 -36.90 11.11 -51.60
C GLY A 39 -37.01 12.39 -52.46
N ASN A 40 -35.87 12.79 -53.06
CA ASN A 40 -35.61 13.92 -53.99
C ASN A 40 -35.40 15.29 -53.32
N GLY A 41 -34.33 16.06 -53.56
CA GLY A 41 -33.27 15.97 -54.55
C GLY A 41 -33.24 17.21 -55.46
N LEU A 42 -32.03 17.82 -55.59
CA LEU A 42 -31.59 18.76 -56.64
C LEU A 42 -32.13 20.21 -56.50
N ASP A 43 -31.43 21.30 -56.85
CA ASP A 43 -30.13 21.57 -57.49
C ASP A 43 -29.86 23.10 -57.35
N ARG A 44 -28.58 23.50 -57.36
CA ARG A 44 -27.96 24.71 -58.00
C ARG A 44 -28.60 26.10 -57.75
N LYS A 45 -27.86 27.20 -57.55
CA LYS A 45 -26.74 27.72 -58.34
C LYS A 45 -26.21 29.02 -57.69
N ALA A 46 -24.95 29.33 -57.96
CA ALA A 46 -24.23 30.55 -57.62
C ALA A 46 -24.77 31.83 -58.27
N SER A 47 -24.55 32.97 -57.61
CA SER A 47 -24.22 34.26 -58.26
C SER A 47 -23.60 35.26 -57.27
N ASP A 48 -22.51 35.85 -57.72
CA ASP A 48 -21.74 36.96 -57.15
C ASP A 48 -22.55 38.22 -56.80
N ALA A 49 -22.06 38.95 -55.78
CA ALA A 49 -21.53 40.33 -55.90
C ALA A 49 -21.84 41.23 -54.69
N SER A 50 -20.82 42.03 -54.35
CA SER A 50 -20.81 43.30 -53.60
C SER A 50 -20.64 43.30 -52.07
N SER A 51 -19.40 43.57 -51.66
CA SER A 51 -18.95 44.27 -50.43
C SER A 51 -19.72 45.59 -50.17
N PRO A 52 -19.74 46.21 -48.94
CA PRO A 52 -18.64 46.22 -47.97
C PRO A 52 -18.98 46.20 -46.45
N ASN A 53 -18.00 45.73 -45.69
CA ASN A 53 -17.47 46.31 -44.44
C ASN A 53 -18.43 46.66 -43.28
N VAL A 54 -18.62 45.74 -42.31
CA VAL A 54 -18.76 46.03 -40.87
C VAL A 54 -18.29 44.81 -40.05
N GLU A 55 -17.13 44.90 -39.42
CA GLU A 55 -16.68 43.93 -38.40
C GLU A 55 -17.58 43.99 -37.15
N LYS A 56 -18.23 42.87 -36.81
CA LYS A 56 -18.81 42.65 -35.47
C LYS A 56 -17.95 41.63 -34.71
N LYS A 57 -17.12 42.16 -33.80
CA LYS A 57 -16.43 41.43 -32.74
C LYS A 57 -17.41 40.57 -31.94
N ARG A 58 -17.20 39.25 -31.94
CA ARG A 58 -17.76 38.33 -30.94
C ARG A 58 -17.03 38.55 -29.61
N ARG A 59 -17.80 38.78 -28.55
CA ARG A 59 -17.34 38.80 -27.16
C ARG A 59 -17.17 37.35 -26.68
N SER A 60 -15.93 36.91 -26.44
CA SER A 60 -15.63 35.77 -25.58
C SER A 60 -15.20 36.30 -24.21
N SER A 61 -15.92 35.86 -23.18
CA SER A 61 -15.70 36.14 -21.77
C SER A 61 -14.30 35.70 -21.30
N GLY A 62 -13.65 36.57 -20.54
CA GLY A 62 -12.29 36.39 -20.06
C GLY A 62 -12.16 35.35 -18.96
N VAL A 63 -11.23 34.42 -19.16
CA VAL A 63 -10.56 33.64 -18.12
C VAL A 63 -9.08 33.67 -18.46
N SER A 64 -8.37 34.71 -18.02
CA SER A 64 -6.91 34.82 -18.21
C SER A 64 -6.23 35.59 -17.08
N ARG A 65 -6.73 35.44 -15.84
CA ARG A 65 -6.03 35.90 -14.63
C ARG A 65 -6.24 34.90 -13.50
N ALA A 66 -5.60 33.74 -13.60
CA ALA A 66 -5.33 32.81 -12.50
C ALA A 66 -4.30 31.76 -12.94
N ARG A 67 -3.22 32.17 -13.61
CA ARG A 67 -2.16 31.24 -14.09
C ARG A 67 -0.76 31.58 -13.61
N ASP A 68 -0.61 32.56 -12.71
CA ASP A 68 0.70 33.05 -12.26
C ASP A 68 1.01 32.71 -10.79
N MET A 69 0.58 31.55 -10.28
CA MET A 69 1.00 31.08 -8.95
C MET A 69 1.46 29.61 -8.88
N PHE A 70 1.65 28.93 -10.01
CA PHE A 70 2.24 27.58 -10.01
C PHE A 70 3.27 27.43 -11.13
N SER A 71 4.48 27.89 -10.83
CA SER A 71 5.68 27.53 -11.59
C SER A 71 6.94 27.74 -10.75
N SER A 72 7.10 26.93 -9.69
CA SER A 72 8.41 26.58 -9.14
C SER A 72 8.45 25.07 -8.94
N ALA A 73 8.76 24.36 -10.02
CA ALA A 73 9.15 22.96 -10.03
C ALA A 73 10.10 22.76 -11.21
N LYS A 74 11.12 23.63 -11.27
CA LYS A 74 12.24 23.51 -12.20
C LYS A 74 13.51 23.42 -11.37
N GLN A 75 13.85 22.20 -10.97
CA GLN A 75 15.23 21.68 -10.97
C GLN A 75 15.25 20.27 -10.39
N SER A 76 14.99 19.31 -11.27
CA SER A 76 15.48 17.93 -11.13
C SER A 76 15.75 17.44 -12.54
N LEU A 77 16.79 18.00 -13.14
CA LEU A 77 17.35 17.57 -14.41
C LEU A 77 18.82 17.31 -14.15
N HIS A 78 19.31 16.10 -14.42
CA HIS A 78 20.61 15.88 -15.06
C HIS A 78 20.72 14.43 -15.54
N LEU A 79 20.67 14.21 -16.87
CA LEU A 79 21.58 13.35 -17.66
C LEU A 79 21.05 13.18 -19.10
N SER A 80 21.53 14.02 -20.03
CA SER A 80 22.08 13.56 -21.32
C SER A 80 22.88 14.69 -21.97
N SER A 81 24.20 14.56 -21.99
CA SER A 81 25.08 15.43 -22.76
C SER A 81 25.08 15.01 -24.24
N ASN A 82 25.00 16.00 -25.12
CA ASN A 82 25.22 15.93 -26.56
C ASN A 82 26.57 15.25 -26.87
N PRO A 83 26.67 14.23 -27.75
CA PRO A 83 27.90 13.43 -27.91
C PRO A 83 29.07 14.13 -28.64
N ASN A 84 28.96 15.42 -28.98
CA ASN A 84 29.96 16.12 -29.82
C ASN A 84 30.57 17.40 -29.21
N ALA A 85 30.60 17.55 -27.88
CA ALA A 85 31.33 18.65 -27.24
C ALA A 85 32.38 18.09 -26.25
N ALA A 86 33.66 18.30 -26.55
CA ALA A 86 34.75 17.99 -25.63
C ALA A 86 34.72 18.99 -24.45
N PRO A 87 34.81 18.52 -23.19
CA PRO A 87 34.86 19.40 -22.03
C PRO A 87 36.27 20.03 -21.87
N PRO A 88 36.36 21.22 -21.26
CA PRO A 88 37.65 21.83 -20.93
C PRO A 88 38.39 21.00 -19.86
N PRO A 89 39.73 20.95 -19.87
CA PRO A 89 40.49 20.14 -18.92
C PRO A 89 40.53 20.83 -17.56
N GLY A 90 40.08 20.15 -16.49
CA GLY A 90 40.38 20.55 -15.11
C GLY A 90 39.22 20.65 -14.11
N ALA A 91 37.97 20.37 -14.49
CA ALA A 91 36.87 20.27 -13.54
C ALA A 91 36.03 19.03 -13.85
N ALA A 92 36.13 17.99 -13.02
CA ALA A 92 35.08 16.98 -12.98
C ALA A 92 33.81 17.69 -12.48
N PRO A 93 32.66 17.59 -13.16
CA PRO A 93 31.42 18.05 -12.56
C PRO A 93 31.13 17.10 -11.40
N GLU A 94 31.31 17.56 -10.16
CA GLU A 94 30.73 16.87 -9.01
C GLU A 94 29.23 16.76 -9.26
N LYS A 95 28.74 15.52 -9.43
CA LYS A 95 27.31 15.29 -9.56
C LYS A 95 26.68 15.70 -8.24
N ALA A 96 25.82 16.73 -8.26
CA ALA A 96 25.06 17.12 -7.09
C ALA A 96 24.30 15.91 -6.52
N GLU A 97 24.54 15.59 -5.25
CA GLU A 97 23.92 14.47 -4.58
C GLU A 97 22.44 14.75 -4.30
N THR A 98 21.61 13.73 -4.46
CA THR A 98 20.19 13.80 -4.09
C THR A 98 20.05 13.86 -2.56
N PRO A 99 18.94 14.43 -2.03
CA PRO A 99 18.70 14.47 -0.59
C PRO A 99 18.78 13.10 0.10
N ILE A 100 18.27 12.05 -0.54
CA ILE A 100 18.36 10.68 0.01
C ILE A 100 19.79 10.14 0.02
N GLN A 101 20.62 10.49 -0.96
CA GLN A 101 22.04 10.11 -0.99
C GLN A 101 22.82 10.79 0.14
N LYS A 102 22.53 12.06 0.43
CA LYS A 102 23.15 12.79 1.55
C LYS A 102 22.77 12.17 2.90
N LEU A 103 21.49 11.90 3.10
CA LEU A 103 21.03 11.20 4.31
C LEU A 103 21.62 9.79 4.40
N GLY A 104 21.84 9.12 3.27
CA GLY A 104 22.50 7.81 3.18
C GLY A 104 23.93 7.75 3.73
N LYS A 105 24.63 8.89 3.82
CA LYS A 105 25.95 8.98 4.48
C LYS A 105 25.87 8.90 6.01
N SER A 106 24.70 9.21 6.56
CA SER A 106 24.42 9.19 8.00
C SER A 106 23.62 7.96 8.43
N ASP A 107 22.77 7.43 7.54
CA ASP A 107 21.93 6.26 7.77
C ASP A 107 22.15 5.20 6.69
N ALA A 108 22.80 4.10 7.07
CA ALA A 108 23.10 3.00 6.15
C ALA A 108 21.85 2.38 5.51
N ALA A 109 20.68 2.43 6.16
CA ALA A 109 19.43 1.93 5.59
C ALA A 109 19.04 2.69 4.32
N LEU A 110 19.29 4.01 4.28
CA LEU A 110 18.98 4.85 3.13
C LEU A 110 19.93 4.62 1.94
N SER A 111 21.06 3.96 2.18
CA SER A 111 22.07 3.60 1.18
C SER A 111 21.99 2.14 0.73
N VAL A 112 21.01 1.37 1.20
CA VAL A 112 20.76 0.01 0.70
C VAL A 112 20.53 0.07 -0.81
N PRO A 113 21.29 -0.66 -1.64
CA PRO A 113 21.06 -0.71 -3.08
C PRO A 113 19.73 -1.43 -3.38
N GLN A 114 19.08 -1.07 -4.49
CA GLN A 114 17.90 -1.80 -4.94
C GLN A 114 18.25 -3.26 -5.27
N GLY A 115 17.42 -4.19 -4.83
CA GLY A 115 17.54 -5.60 -5.16
C GLY A 115 16.88 -5.97 -6.48
N ALA A 116 16.70 -7.28 -6.68
CA ALA A 116 15.92 -7.82 -7.78
C ALA A 116 14.56 -7.12 -7.93
N LEU A 117 14.13 -6.93 -9.18
CA LEU A 117 12.87 -6.26 -9.53
C LEU A 117 12.74 -4.80 -9.02
N ASN A 118 13.86 -4.10 -8.76
CA ASN A 118 13.91 -2.77 -8.16
C ASN A 118 13.46 -2.69 -6.69
N ASN A 119 13.54 -3.80 -5.95
CA ASN A 119 13.13 -3.85 -4.55
C ASN A 119 13.90 -2.84 -3.68
N SER A 120 13.19 -1.85 -3.11
CA SER A 120 13.81 -0.80 -2.29
C SER A 120 14.31 -1.27 -0.92
N ALA A 121 13.80 -2.41 -0.42
CA ALA A 121 14.29 -3.04 0.80
C ALA A 121 15.65 -3.77 0.59
N GLY A 122 16.11 -3.90 -0.65
CA GLY A 122 17.35 -4.59 -1.01
C GLY A 122 17.13 -5.99 -1.60
N GLU A 123 18.20 -6.78 -1.66
CA GLU A 123 18.12 -8.12 -2.24
C GLU A 123 17.37 -9.07 -1.31
N SER A 124 16.26 -9.63 -1.78
CA SER A 124 15.47 -10.63 -1.05
C SER A 124 14.98 -11.71 -2.02
N ALA A 125 15.21 -12.97 -1.66
CA ALA A 125 14.94 -14.11 -2.50
C ALA A 125 14.19 -15.21 -1.74
N PRO A 126 13.36 -16.02 -2.42
CA PRO A 126 12.67 -17.12 -1.78
C PRO A 126 13.66 -18.17 -1.26
N GLY A 127 13.51 -18.54 0.01
CA GLY A 127 14.24 -19.64 0.63
C GLY A 127 13.56 -20.99 0.39
N PRO A 128 14.19 -22.10 0.82
CA PRO A 128 13.61 -23.45 0.75
C PRO A 128 12.26 -23.56 1.48
N ARG A 129 12.09 -22.72 2.52
CA ARG A 129 10.91 -22.65 3.37
C ARG A 129 9.82 -21.71 2.84
N SER A 130 10.03 -20.99 1.74
CA SER A 130 9.09 -19.97 1.27
C SER A 130 7.84 -20.57 0.65
N THR A 131 6.70 -20.23 1.26
CA THR A 131 5.34 -20.66 0.88
C THR A 131 4.64 -19.70 -0.08
N PHE A 132 5.38 -18.74 -0.63
CA PHE A 132 4.90 -17.79 -1.62
C PHE A 132 6.02 -17.38 -2.58
N ARG A 133 5.65 -16.71 -3.68
CA ARG A 133 6.55 -16.08 -4.64
C ARG A 133 6.04 -14.69 -4.98
N VAL A 134 6.96 -13.77 -5.19
CA VAL A 134 6.71 -12.36 -5.50
C VAL A 134 7.12 -12.08 -6.94
N GLY A 135 6.29 -11.32 -7.65
CA GLY A 135 6.63 -10.72 -8.93
C GLY A 135 6.16 -9.27 -8.93
N VAL A 136 6.97 -8.38 -9.49
CA VAL A 136 6.73 -6.93 -9.50
C VAL A 136 7.02 -6.39 -10.88
N THR A 137 6.10 -5.59 -11.41
CA THR A 137 6.32 -4.85 -12.64
C THR A 137 6.04 -3.38 -12.37
N GLU A 138 6.98 -2.55 -12.81
CA GLU A 138 6.87 -1.10 -12.80
C GLU A 138 6.96 -0.55 -14.23
N ASP A 139 6.16 0.46 -14.55
CA ASP A 139 6.29 1.26 -15.77
C ASP A 139 6.09 2.74 -15.43
N LYS A 140 7.09 3.55 -15.73
CA LYS A 140 7.02 5.01 -15.53
C LYS A 140 5.91 5.67 -16.34
N ASN A 141 5.46 5.04 -17.41
CA ASN A 141 4.56 5.60 -18.40
C ASN A 141 5.14 6.90 -18.97
N LYS A 142 6.27 6.77 -19.69
CA LYS A 142 7.04 7.89 -20.26
C LYS A 142 6.22 8.84 -21.15
N LYS A 143 5.03 8.43 -21.57
CA LYS A 143 4.10 9.25 -22.37
C LYS A 143 3.40 10.32 -21.52
N CYS A 144 3.12 10.02 -20.25
CA CYS A 144 2.31 10.86 -19.37
C CYS A 144 3.10 11.40 -18.17
N ARG A 145 4.09 10.65 -17.67
CA ARG A 145 4.90 11.03 -16.51
C ARG A 145 6.36 11.28 -16.88
N ARG A 146 6.96 12.25 -16.18
CA ARG A 146 8.38 12.60 -16.33
C ARG A 146 9.26 11.75 -15.42
N THR A 147 8.80 11.56 -14.20
CA THR A 147 9.44 10.86 -13.08
C THR A 147 8.68 9.56 -12.77
N MET A 148 9.41 8.57 -12.25
CA MET A 148 8.81 7.41 -11.57
C MET A 148 8.83 7.78 -10.10
N GLU A 149 7.67 8.14 -9.56
CA GLU A 149 7.54 8.56 -8.16
C GLU A 149 7.13 7.39 -7.27
N ASP A 150 6.58 6.32 -7.84
CA ASP A 150 6.34 5.09 -7.10
C ASP A 150 7.64 4.36 -6.75
N THR A 151 7.58 3.60 -5.66
CA THR A 151 8.53 2.54 -5.34
C THR A 151 7.82 1.40 -4.62
N HIS A 152 8.53 0.30 -4.41
CA HIS A 152 8.01 -0.85 -3.68
C HIS A 152 9.09 -1.52 -2.85
N ALA A 153 8.65 -2.32 -1.88
CA ALA A 153 9.53 -3.07 -1.00
C ALA A 153 8.95 -4.44 -0.69
N TYR A 154 9.77 -5.49 -0.69
CA TYR A 154 9.37 -6.81 -0.21
C TYR A 154 10.51 -7.55 0.50
N LEU A 155 10.16 -8.43 1.43
CA LEU A 155 11.08 -9.32 2.13
C LEU A 155 10.45 -10.71 2.27
N TYR A 156 11.22 -11.77 2.02
CA TYR A 156 10.78 -13.16 2.12
C TYR A 156 10.84 -13.72 3.55
N ASN A 157 11.71 -13.15 4.39
CA ASN A 157 11.98 -13.55 5.77
C ASN A 157 12.00 -12.33 6.70
N PHE A 158 10.90 -11.56 6.69
CA PHE A 158 10.79 -10.26 7.35
C PHE A 158 11.12 -10.29 8.85
N LEU A 159 10.25 -10.93 9.66
CA LEU A 159 10.44 -10.99 11.10
C LEU A 159 9.82 -12.26 11.67
N SER A 160 10.56 -12.93 12.54
CA SER A 160 10.08 -14.10 13.29
C SER A 160 8.89 -13.72 14.18
N THR A 161 7.96 -14.64 14.36
CA THR A 161 6.93 -14.43 15.38
C THR A 161 7.58 -14.52 16.77
N PRO A 162 7.44 -13.53 17.68
CA PRO A 162 7.94 -13.64 19.05
C PRO A 162 7.08 -14.59 19.89
N ALA A 163 7.69 -15.26 20.87
CA ALA A 163 6.94 -16.13 21.78
C ALA A 163 6.05 -15.24 22.66
N PRO A 164 4.78 -15.60 22.91
CA PRO A 164 3.96 -14.81 23.81
C PRO A 164 4.59 -14.82 25.21
N SER A 165 4.84 -13.63 25.80
CA SER A 165 5.52 -13.56 27.10
C SER A 165 4.50 -13.68 28.23
N PHE A 166 4.43 -14.82 28.92
CA PHE A 166 3.50 -15.05 30.03
C PHE A 166 4.03 -14.66 31.42
N GLY A 167 5.09 -13.84 31.49
CA GLY A 167 5.65 -13.35 32.75
C GLY A 167 5.58 -11.82 32.85
N GLY A 168 5.07 -11.30 33.97
CA GLY A 168 5.19 -9.88 34.31
C GLY A 168 6.65 -9.43 34.24
N GLU A 169 6.87 -8.20 33.79
CA GLU A 169 8.17 -7.57 33.56
C GLU A 169 9.27 -8.10 34.48
N LYS A 170 10.03 -9.09 34.04
CA LYS A 170 11.44 -9.10 34.42
C LYS A 170 12.04 -8.00 33.60
N ARG A 171 12.18 -6.81 34.21
CA ARG A 171 13.20 -5.85 33.81
C ARG A 171 14.45 -6.67 33.56
N VAL A 172 14.81 -6.81 32.29
CA VAL A 172 16.15 -7.22 31.93
C VAL A 172 17.02 -6.11 32.48
N SER A 173 17.67 -6.38 33.61
CA SER A 173 18.71 -5.52 34.13
C SER A 173 19.74 -5.40 33.02
N THR A 174 19.86 -4.20 32.47
CA THR A 174 21.00 -3.78 31.67
C THR A 174 22.24 -3.82 32.57
N SER A 175 22.85 -4.99 32.68
CA SER A 175 24.15 -5.19 33.31
C SER A 175 24.83 -6.37 32.63
N ASP A 176 25.42 -6.12 31.46
CA ASP A 176 26.80 -6.46 31.13
C ASP A 176 27.04 -6.24 29.63
N ALA A 177 27.22 -4.97 29.28
CA ALA A 177 28.03 -4.59 28.13
C ALA A 177 29.50 -4.79 28.51
N GLY A 178 30.02 -6.01 28.35
CA GLY A 178 31.42 -6.28 28.66
C GLY A 178 31.79 -7.74 28.84
N SER A 179 31.71 -8.54 27.78
CA SER A 179 32.62 -9.69 27.65
C SER A 179 32.96 -9.94 26.19
N ALA A 180 34.22 -9.69 25.86
CA ALA A 180 34.80 -10.00 24.58
C ALA A 180 35.04 -11.51 24.45
N LEU A 181 34.71 -12.02 23.25
CA LEU A 181 35.32 -13.11 22.49
C LEU A 181 35.10 -14.58 22.93
N SER A 182 34.35 -15.30 22.08
CA SER A 182 34.77 -16.59 21.53
C SER A 182 34.15 -16.80 20.13
N GLU A 183 35.01 -16.68 19.13
CA GLU A 183 35.09 -17.41 17.84
C GLU A 183 33.82 -17.88 17.09
N THR A 184 33.68 -17.35 15.87
CA THR A 184 33.11 -18.03 14.67
C THR A 184 31.75 -18.71 14.81
N THR A 185 30.69 -17.94 15.04
CA THR A 185 29.37 -18.32 14.51
C THR A 185 29.02 -17.34 13.41
N SER A 186 29.01 -17.78 12.15
CA SER A 186 28.48 -17.00 11.04
C SER A 186 27.02 -16.68 11.36
N GLN A 187 26.69 -15.41 11.64
CA GLN A 187 25.30 -14.99 11.81
C GLN A 187 24.55 -15.27 10.50
N GLN A 188 23.60 -16.20 10.55
CA GLN A 188 22.77 -16.57 9.41
C GLN A 188 21.42 -15.83 9.48
N VAL A 189 20.86 -15.54 8.32
CA VAL A 189 19.51 -14.97 8.21
C VAL A 189 18.50 -16.03 8.65
N ALA A 190 17.59 -15.67 9.54
CA ALA A 190 16.54 -16.57 9.99
C ALA A 190 15.53 -16.87 8.88
N GLU A 191 15.29 -18.14 8.57
CA GLU A 191 14.28 -18.57 7.58
C GLU A 191 12.88 -18.63 8.20
N THR A 192 12.20 -17.48 8.26
CA THR A 192 10.91 -17.35 8.94
C THR A 192 9.71 -17.68 8.05
N ASP A 193 9.88 -17.57 6.72
CA ASP A 193 8.77 -17.59 5.75
C ASP A 193 7.68 -16.57 6.08
N ASN A 194 8.00 -15.52 6.85
CA ASN A 194 7.11 -14.40 7.06
C ASN A 194 7.43 -13.32 6.02
N GLY A 195 6.42 -12.89 5.27
CA GLY A 195 6.56 -11.93 4.18
C GLY A 195 6.20 -10.51 4.59
N TYR A 196 6.93 -9.54 4.03
CA TYR A 196 6.56 -8.13 4.00
C TYR A 196 6.42 -7.69 2.54
N PHE A 197 5.39 -6.91 2.23
CA PHE A 197 5.09 -6.42 0.89
C PHE A 197 4.55 -5.00 0.98
N ALA A 198 5.08 -4.07 0.20
CA ALA A 198 4.58 -2.70 0.17
C ALA A 198 4.75 -2.02 -1.19
N ILE A 199 3.81 -1.14 -1.51
CA ILE A 199 3.90 -0.17 -2.62
C ILE A 199 3.67 1.22 -2.05
N PHE A 200 4.48 2.15 -2.53
CA PHE A 200 4.44 3.56 -2.20
C PHE A 200 4.26 4.34 -3.49
N ASP A 201 3.17 5.06 -3.64
CA ASP A 201 2.92 5.93 -4.80
C ASP A 201 3.25 7.37 -4.39
N GLY A 202 4.32 7.91 -4.96
CA GLY A 202 4.85 9.21 -4.58
C GLY A 202 4.19 10.36 -5.32
N HIS A 203 4.05 11.50 -4.64
CA HIS A 203 3.62 12.73 -5.28
C HIS A 203 4.47 13.92 -4.83
N ALA A 204 4.57 14.91 -5.73
CA ALA A 204 5.41 16.09 -5.54
C ALA A 204 6.89 15.74 -5.29
N GLY A 205 7.40 14.71 -5.98
CA GLY A 205 8.75 14.17 -5.84
C GLY A 205 8.78 12.71 -5.38
N THR A 206 9.96 12.09 -5.47
CA THR A 206 10.15 10.67 -5.13
C THR A 206 10.54 10.45 -3.66
N PHE A 207 10.88 11.51 -2.93
CA PHE A 207 11.59 11.39 -1.65
C PHE A 207 10.82 10.63 -0.58
N ALA A 208 9.55 10.97 -0.34
CA ALA A 208 8.74 10.29 0.67
C ALA A 208 8.56 8.81 0.34
N ALA A 209 8.28 8.48 -0.91
CA ALA A 209 8.16 7.10 -1.39
C ALA A 209 9.48 6.33 -1.23
N ASP A 210 10.60 6.88 -1.73
CA ASP A 210 11.93 6.28 -1.64
C ASP A 210 12.36 6.04 -0.18
N TRP A 211 12.12 7.03 0.70
CA TRP A 211 12.42 6.92 2.12
C TRP A 211 11.59 5.81 2.78
N CYS A 212 10.28 5.78 2.50
CA CYS A 212 9.38 4.74 3.01
C CYS A 212 9.78 3.34 2.53
N GLY A 213 10.14 3.20 1.25
CA GLY A 213 10.64 1.95 0.67
C GLY A 213 11.86 1.39 1.42
N LYS A 214 12.73 2.27 1.91
CA LYS A 214 13.95 1.91 2.64
C LYS A 214 13.77 1.78 4.16
N LYS A 215 12.76 2.42 4.77
CA LYS A 215 12.68 2.57 6.23
C LYS A 215 11.43 1.98 6.88
N LEU A 216 10.29 1.93 6.20
CA LEU A 216 9.02 1.55 6.86
C LEU A 216 9.10 0.13 7.44
N HIS A 217 9.65 -0.81 6.68
CA HIS A 217 9.81 -2.20 7.13
C HIS A 217 10.73 -2.32 8.36
N LEU A 218 11.81 -1.54 8.42
CA LEU A 218 12.72 -1.53 9.58
C LEU A 218 12.04 -0.99 10.84
N ILE A 219 11.27 0.09 10.70
CA ILE A 219 10.54 0.69 11.83
C ILE A 219 9.43 -0.25 12.29
N LEU A 220 8.74 -0.92 11.37
CA LEU A 220 7.73 -1.94 11.70
C LEU A 220 8.37 -3.11 12.46
N GLU A 221 9.51 -3.59 11.98
CA GLU A 221 10.25 -4.68 12.62
C GLU A 221 10.64 -4.34 14.06
N GLU A 222 11.21 -3.15 14.27
CA GLU A 222 11.58 -2.64 15.58
C GLU A 222 10.36 -2.48 16.50
N THR A 223 9.25 -1.98 15.95
CA THR A 223 7.99 -1.76 16.68
C THR A 223 7.38 -3.09 17.14
N ILE A 224 7.41 -4.13 16.30
CA ILE A 224 6.98 -5.49 16.67
C ILE A 224 7.92 -6.11 17.72
N LYS A 225 9.24 -5.97 17.55
CA LYS A 225 10.23 -6.48 18.51
C LYS A 225 10.05 -5.87 19.91
N LYS A 226 9.75 -4.56 19.98
CA LYS A 226 9.52 -3.83 21.23
C LYS A 226 8.19 -4.18 21.90
N ASN A 227 7.17 -4.55 21.12
CA ASN A 227 5.81 -4.76 21.60
C ASN A 227 5.26 -6.13 21.16
N PRO A 228 5.87 -7.26 21.58
CA PRO A 228 5.55 -8.60 21.06
C PRO A 228 4.13 -9.09 21.36
N ASN A 229 3.46 -8.52 22.37
CA ASN A 229 2.11 -8.91 22.79
C ASN A 229 1.01 -8.00 22.23
N THR A 230 1.37 -6.94 21.50
CA THR A 230 0.41 -5.98 20.93
C THR A 230 -0.09 -6.51 19.58
N PRO A 231 -1.40 -6.39 19.28
CA PRO A 231 -1.94 -6.80 17.98
C PRO A 231 -1.24 -6.10 16.81
N ILE A 232 -0.94 -6.85 15.75
CA ILE A 232 -0.24 -6.31 14.57
C ILE A 232 -0.98 -5.13 13.91
N PRO A 233 -2.33 -5.09 13.82
CA PRO A 233 -3.02 -3.92 13.28
C PRO A 233 -2.73 -2.63 14.06
N GLU A 234 -2.60 -2.71 15.38
CA GLU A 234 -2.24 -1.56 16.22
C GLU A 234 -0.77 -1.16 16.01
N LEU A 235 0.13 -2.14 15.88
CA LEU A 235 1.54 -1.87 15.59
C LEU A 235 1.77 -1.29 14.19
N LEU A 236 0.94 -1.65 13.22
CA LEU A 236 0.92 -1.02 11.90
C LEU A 236 0.48 0.45 11.99
N ASP A 237 -0.58 0.76 12.74
CA ASP A 237 -1.01 2.14 12.99
C ASP A 237 0.07 2.99 13.67
N GLN A 238 0.68 2.45 14.73
CA GLN A 238 1.81 3.09 15.42
C GLN A 238 2.99 3.30 14.47
N THR A 239 3.33 2.29 13.66
CA THR A 239 4.45 2.38 12.70
C THR A 239 4.21 3.46 11.65
N PHE A 240 3.02 3.50 11.03
CA PHE A 240 2.71 4.50 10.02
C PHE A 240 2.77 5.90 10.63
N THR A 241 2.19 6.09 11.82
CA THR A 241 2.26 7.36 12.55
C THR A 241 3.70 7.75 12.90
N MET A 242 4.55 6.79 13.29
CA MET A 242 5.97 7.04 13.57
C MET A 242 6.76 7.42 12.31
N VAL A 243 6.52 6.73 11.20
CA VAL A 243 7.12 7.03 9.89
C VAL A 243 6.76 8.44 9.46
N ASP A 244 5.50 8.78 9.57
CA ASP A 244 4.96 10.08 9.19
C ASP A 244 5.59 11.22 10.00
N ASN A 245 5.66 11.06 11.33
CA ASN A 245 6.36 11.97 12.23
C ASN A 245 7.86 12.09 11.95
N GLN A 246 8.50 11.05 11.40
CA GLN A 246 9.91 11.11 10.98
C GLN A 246 10.06 11.88 9.67
N LEU A 247 9.18 11.66 8.69
CA LEU A 247 9.16 12.40 7.42
C LEU A 247 8.94 13.89 7.63
N GLU A 248 8.08 14.30 8.57
CA GLU A 248 7.85 15.72 8.89
C GLU A 248 9.09 16.48 9.39
N LYS A 249 10.04 15.75 10.00
CA LYS A 249 11.30 16.30 10.52
C LYS A 249 12.39 16.40 9.45
N LEU A 250 12.18 15.76 8.30
CA LEU A 250 13.09 15.80 7.16
C LEU A 250 12.87 17.09 6.35
N PRO A 251 13.87 17.50 5.55
CA PRO A 251 13.88 18.83 4.93
C PRO A 251 12.81 18.98 3.84
N LEU A 252 12.39 17.87 3.24
CA LEU A 252 11.49 17.81 2.09
C LEU A 252 10.01 17.71 2.50
N LYS A 253 9.52 18.78 3.10
CA LYS A 253 8.15 18.86 3.66
C LYS A 253 7.01 18.79 2.65
N ASN A 254 7.32 19.02 1.37
CA ASN A 254 6.34 19.09 0.29
C ASN A 254 6.12 17.74 -0.44
N SER A 255 6.98 16.75 -0.20
CA SER A 255 6.84 15.41 -0.77
C SER A 255 5.93 14.57 0.12
N GLY A 256 5.09 13.75 -0.50
CA GLY A 256 4.27 12.76 0.18
C GLY A 256 4.16 11.48 -0.65
N CYS A 257 3.60 10.45 -0.03
CA CYS A 257 3.26 9.23 -0.73
C CYS A 257 2.04 8.53 -0.13
N THR A 258 1.31 7.82 -0.97
CA THR A 258 0.41 6.76 -0.51
C THR A 258 1.24 5.56 -0.06
N ALA A 259 0.64 4.68 0.73
CA ALA A 259 1.29 3.46 1.16
C ALA A 259 0.27 2.35 1.38
N VAL A 260 0.47 1.24 0.68
CA VAL A 260 -0.16 -0.05 1.00
C VAL A 260 0.92 -1.01 1.49
N THR A 261 0.69 -1.61 2.65
CA THR A 261 1.58 -2.59 3.26
C THR A 261 0.81 -3.86 3.61
N ALA A 262 1.41 -5.02 3.35
CA ALA A 262 0.91 -6.33 3.76
C ALA A 262 2.00 -7.14 4.48
N VAL A 263 1.65 -7.72 5.63
CA VAL A 263 2.50 -8.61 6.42
C VAL A 263 1.85 -9.98 6.48
N LEU A 264 2.54 -10.99 5.93
CA LEU A 264 2.07 -12.36 5.91
C LEU A 264 2.90 -13.17 6.90
N ARG A 265 2.28 -13.72 7.95
CA ARG A 265 3.03 -14.42 9.01
C ARG A 265 2.33 -15.63 9.58
N TRP A 266 3.11 -16.52 10.16
CA TRP A 266 2.59 -17.62 10.98
C TRP A 266 2.32 -17.17 12.41
N GLU A 267 1.17 -17.54 12.96
CA GLU A 267 0.76 -17.24 14.33
C GLU A 267 0.06 -18.42 14.97
N ASP A 268 0.22 -18.58 16.28
CA ASP A 268 -0.62 -19.46 17.06
C ASP A 268 -1.83 -18.68 17.55
N ARG A 269 -3.01 -19.20 17.23
CA ARG A 269 -4.27 -18.54 17.52
C ARG A 269 -5.22 -19.46 18.23
N VAL A 270 -5.92 -18.89 19.20
CA VAL A 270 -6.99 -19.57 19.94
C VAL A 270 -8.34 -19.20 19.34
N PRO A 271 -9.29 -20.14 19.21
CA PRO A 271 -10.64 -19.85 18.75
C PRO A 271 -11.31 -18.77 19.61
N ASN A 272 -11.95 -17.79 18.98
CA ASN A 272 -12.72 -16.76 19.66
C ASN A 272 -13.88 -16.31 18.74
N ALA A 273 -15.11 -16.61 19.15
CA ALA A 273 -16.32 -16.31 18.37
C ALA A 273 -16.64 -14.81 18.24
N GLN A 274 -16.08 -13.96 19.10
CA GLN A 274 -16.27 -12.51 19.05
C GLN A 274 -15.26 -11.83 18.12
N SER A 275 -14.20 -12.52 17.73
CA SER A 275 -13.22 -12.02 16.77
C SER A 275 -13.80 -12.06 15.34
N SER A 276 -13.55 -11.01 14.56
CA SER A 276 -13.92 -10.96 13.14
C SER A 276 -13.25 -12.07 12.31
N THR A 277 -12.12 -12.59 12.77
CA THR A 277 -11.40 -13.71 12.15
C THR A 277 -11.77 -15.08 12.75
N GLY A 278 -12.62 -15.11 13.78
CA GLY A 278 -12.99 -16.33 14.51
C GLY A 278 -11.90 -16.86 15.44
N SER A 279 -10.76 -16.16 15.53
CA SER A 279 -9.64 -16.51 16.39
C SER A 279 -8.88 -15.25 16.82
N VAL A 280 -8.10 -15.34 17.89
CA VAL A 280 -7.21 -14.25 18.34
C VAL A 280 -5.81 -14.80 18.60
N LEU A 281 -4.81 -13.92 18.56
CA LEU A 281 -3.44 -14.26 18.91
C LEU A 281 -3.41 -14.89 20.31
N PHE A 282 -2.70 -16.02 20.44
CA PHE A 282 -2.43 -16.60 21.75
C PHE A 282 -1.48 -15.67 22.52
N ALA A 283 -2.03 -14.85 23.40
CA ALA A 283 -1.29 -13.82 24.15
C ALA A 283 -1.85 -13.68 25.58
N PRO A 284 -1.11 -13.03 26.51
CA PRO A 284 -1.60 -12.78 27.88
C PRO A 284 -2.96 -12.07 27.94
N ALA A 285 -3.25 -11.21 26.95
CA ALA A 285 -4.56 -10.56 26.83
C ALA A 285 -5.70 -11.57 26.56
N ALA A 286 -5.46 -12.61 25.76
CA ALA A 286 -6.43 -13.68 25.52
C ALA A 286 -6.68 -14.50 26.80
N VAL A 287 -5.63 -14.78 27.58
CA VAL A 287 -5.74 -15.43 28.90
C VAL A 287 -6.57 -14.55 29.86
N SER A 288 -6.33 -13.24 29.84
CA SER A 288 -7.05 -12.28 30.70
C SER A 288 -8.52 -12.09 30.30
N ALA A 289 -8.83 -12.13 29.00
CA ALA A 289 -10.20 -12.01 28.51
C ALA A 289 -11.08 -13.20 28.94
N VAL A 290 -10.57 -14.43 28.83
CA VAL A 290 -11.27 -15.65 29.26
C VAL A 290 -11.49 -15.67 30.77
N LYS A 291 -10.58 -15.07 31.55
CA LYS A 291 -10.76 -14.90 33.00
C LYS A 291 -11.97 -14.02 33.33
N ASN A 292 -12.19 -12.94 32.58
CA ASN A 292 -13.28 -12.00 32.84
C ASN A 292 -14.66 -12.55 32.44
N GLU A 293 -14.75 -13.47 31.48
CA GLU A 293 -16.02 -14.13 31.12
C GLU A 293 -16.50 -15.13 32.20
N GLY A 294 -15.60 -15.59 33.07
CA GLY A 294 -15.90 -16.53 34.17
C GLY A 294 -16.64 -15.94 35.37
N GLY A 295 -16.89 -14.62 35.41
CA GLY A 295 -17.79 -13.99 36.38
C GLY A 295 -17.30 -13.87 37.83
N ASP A 296 -16.05 -14.21 38.16
CA ASP A 296 -15.55 -14.09 39.54
C ASP A 296 -14.47 -12.98 39.66
N THR A 297 -14.87 -11.83 40.20
CA THR A 297 -14.03 -10.62 40.36
C THR A 297 -13.09 -10.66 41.56
N ASN A 298 -12.69 -11.84 42.04
CA ASN A 298 -11.69 -11.95 43.09
C ASN A 298 -10.29 -12.14 42.50
N GLN A 299 -9.29 -11.52 43.14
CA GLN A 299 -7.87 -11.66 42.82
C GLN A 299 -7.44 -13.13 42.96
N ALA A 300 -7.60 -13.91 41.89
CA ALA A 300 -7.28 -15.32 41.91
C ALA A 300 -5.77 -15.59 41.80
N GLU A 301 -5.35 -16.66 42.49
CA GLU A 301 -4.00 -17.19 42.65
C GLU A 301 -3.26 -17.45 41.32
N PRO A 302 -1.91 -17.39 41.29
CA PRO A 302 -1.08 -17.70 40.12
C PRO A 302 -1.37 -19.05 39.45
N ALA A 303 -1.87 -20.03 40.21
CA ALA A 303 -2.20 -21.37 39.73
C ALA A 303 -3.35 -21.40 38.70
N GLU A 304 -4.35 -20.51 38.82
CA GLU A 304 -5.46 -20.44 37.86
C GLU A 304 -5.03 -19.84 36.52
N ALA A 305 -4.11 -18.86 36.54
CA ALA A 305 -3.58 -18.27 35.31
C ALA A 305 -2.78 -19.29 34.48
N HIS A 306 -2.03 -20.18 35.14
CA HIS A 306 -1.33 -21.28 34.47
C HIS A 306 -2.31 -22.30 33.89
N ALA A 307 -3.35 -22.70 34.63
CA ALA A 307 -4.36 -23.63 34.11
C ALA A 307 -5.12 -23.10 32.88
N VAL A 308 -5.45 -21.80 32.86
CA VAL A 308 -6.09 -21.16 31.69
C VAL A 308 -5.13 -21.07 30.50
N ALA A 309 -3.86 -20.72 30.75
CA ALA A 309 -2.83 -20.71 29.71
C ALA A 309 -2.60 -22.10 29.10
N ASP A 310 -2.49 -23.14 29.94
CA ASP A 310 -2.33 -24.53 29.50
C ASP A 310 -3.51 -24.99 28.65
N ARG A 311 -4.75 -24.66 29.06
CA ARG A 311 -5.95 -25.00 28.28
C ARG A 311 -5.94 -24.30 26.92
N LEU A 312 -5.70 -22.99 26.90
CA LEU A 312 -5.65 -22.20 25.67
C LEU A 312 -4.53 -22.67 24.74
N GLN A 313 -3.40 -23.13 25.29
CA GLN A 313 -2.31 -23.71 24.50
C GLN A 313 -2.73 -25.02 23.82
N HIS A 314 -3.58 -25.84 24.44
CA HIS A 314 -4.13 -27.05 23.83
C HIS A 314 -5.19 -26.75 22.75
N GLU A 315 -5.91 -25.63 22.87
CA GLU A 315 -6.90 -25.16 21.89
C GLU A 315 -6.26 -24.34 20.74
N ALA A 316 -5.03 -23.86 20.93
CA ALA A 316 -4.33 -23.07 19.95
C ALA A 316 -4.06 -23.87 18.66
N SER A 317 -4.18 -23.18 17.53
CA SER A 317 -3.84 -23.73 16.22
C SER A 317 -2.95 -22.76 15.46
N ARG A 318 -1.95 -23.30 14.76
CA ARG A 318 -1.08 -22.51 13.90
C ARG A 318 -1.83 -22.08 12.65
N GLN A 319 -1.88 -20.78 12.41
CA GLN A 319 -2.60 -20.15 11.30
C GLN A 319 -1.67 -19.22 10.52
N ARG A 320 -1.92 -19.12 9.22
CA ARG A 320 -1.27 -18.15 8.34
C ARG A 320 -2.15 -16.91 8.30
N VAL A 321 -1.62 -15.76 8.70
CA VAL A 321 -2.39 -14.53 8.86
C VAL A 321 -1.77 -13.44 8.00
N LEU A 322 -2.63 -12.73 7.29
CA LEU A 322 -2.30 -11.56 6.48
C LEU A 322 -2.84 -10.31 7.17
N TYR A 323 -1.94 -9.41 7.49
CA TYR A 323 -2.26 -8.08 8.00
C TYR A 323 -2.05 -7.06 6.90
N THR A 324 -2.97 -6.11 6.77
CA THR A 324 -2.81 -5.00 5.82
C THR A 324 -2.91 -3.65 6.52
N ALA A 325 -2.25 -2.66 5.93
CA ALA A 325 -2.37 -1.25 6.29
C ALA A 325 -2.39 -0.42 5.00
N ASN A 326 -3.25 0.60 4.95
CA ASN A 326 -3.36 1.51 3.80
C ASN A 326 -3.49 2.97 4.24
N VAL A 327 -2.72 3.86 3.62
CA VAL A 327 -3.03 5.30 3.51
C VAL A 327 -2.98 5.71 2.04
N GLY A 328 -3.92 6.56 1.62
CA GLY A 328 -4.08 6.94 0.22
C GLY A 328 -4.90 5.93 -0.58
N ASP A 329 -4.65 5.87 -1.88
CA ASP A 329 -5.49 5.19 -2.87
C ASP A 329 -4.79 4.12 -3.72
N ALA A 330 -3.57 3.74 -3.34
CA ALA A 330 -3.07 2.41 -3.64
C ALA A 330 -3.97 1.35 -2.97
N ARG A 331 -4.02 0.14 -3.54
CA ARG A 331 -5.01 -0.87 -3.12
C ARG A 331 -4.41 -2.27 -3.01
N ILE A 332 -4.96 -3.03 -2.05
CA ILE A 332 -4.64 -4.44 -1.81
C ILE A 332 -5.88 -5.30 -2.08
N VAL A 333 -5.74 -6.31 -2.94
CA VAL A 333 -6.82 -7.25 -3.32
C VAL A 333 -6.34 -8.68 -3.17
N LEU A 334 -7.07 -9.49 -2.38
CA LEU A 334 -6.87 -10.93 -2.24
C LEU A 334 -7.78 -11.68 -3.22
N CYS A 335 -7.24 -12.67 -3.93
CA CYS A 335 -8.03 -13.62 -4.68
C CYS A 335 -8.42 -14.81 -3.79
N ARG A 336 -9.72 -14.96 -3.50
CA ARG A 336 -10.30 -16.10 -2.77
C ARG A 336 -11.29 -16.84 -3.66
N ASN A 337 -10.99 -18.07 -4.03
CA ASN A 337 -11.79 -18.90 -4.95
C ASN A 337 -12.09 -18.17 -6.28
N GLY A 338 -11.14 -17.38 -6.79
CA GLY A 338 -11.33 -16.55 -7.98
C GLY A 338 -12.20 -15.31 -7.79
N ARG A 339 -12.57 -14.97 -6.56
CA ARG A 339 -13.28 -13.73 -6.24
C ARG A 339 -12.32 -12.73 -5.64
N ALA A 340 -12.42 -11.49 -6.09
CA ALA A 340 -11.68 -10.38 -5.52
C ALA A 340 -12.26 -10.01 -4.15
N LEU A 341 -11.39 -9.99 -3.14
CA LEU A 341 -11.66 -9.47 -1.80
C LEU A 341 -10.72 -8.29 -1.56
N ARG A 342 -11.26 -7.07 -1.55
CA ARG A 342 -10.49 -5.86 -1.24
C ARG A 342 -10.15 -5.83 0.25
N LEU A 343 -8.87 -5.62 0.58
CA LEU A 343 -8.33 -5.59 1.94
C LEU A 343 -7.86 -4.19 2.37
N SER A 344 -8.17 -3.18 1.57
CA SER A 344 -7.84 -1.77 1.83
C SER A 344 -9.07 -0.88 1.56
N TYR A 345 -8.98 0.37 1.99
CA TYR A 345 -10.00 1.40 1.78
C TYR A 345 -9.35 2.62 1.13
N ASP A 346 -9.76 2.97 -0.09
CA ASP A 346 -9.16 4.07 -0.84
C ASP A 346 -9.52 5.42 -0.20
N HIS A 347 -8.50 6.17 0.22
CA HIS A 347 -8.66 7.47 0.88
C HIS A 347 -8.63 8.61 -0.14
N LYS A 348 -9.69 8.75 -0.93
CA LYS A 348 -9.84 9.79 -1.98
C LYS A 348 -10.72 10.94 -1.51
N GLY A 349 -10.48 12.15 -2.03
CA GLY A 349 -11.35 13.31 -1.76
C GLY A 349 -12.80 13.13 -2.26
N SER A 350 -13.05 12.19 -3.17
CA SER A 350 -14.40 11.81 -3.61
C SER A 350 -15.15 10.94 -2.62
N ASP A 351 -14.49 10.40 -1.59
CA ASP A 351 -15.13 9.57 -0.58
C ASP A 351 -15.89 10.42 0.45
N GLU A 352 -17.12 10.04 0.76
CA GLU A 352 -18.00 10.84 1.63
C GLU A 352 -17.53 10.85 3.10
N ASN A 353 -16.97 9.74 3.59
CA ASN A 353 -16.51 9.64 4.97
C ASN A 353 -15.21 10.43 5.17
N GLU A 354 -14.28 10.30 4.24
CA GLU A 354 -13.05 11.11 4.25
C GLU A 354 -13.35 12.58 4.00
N GLY A 355 -14.27 12.93 3.11
CA GLY A 355 -14.72 14.30 2.91
C GLY A 355 -15.29 14.92 4.18
N ARG A 356 -16.10 14.17 4.95
CA ARG A 356 -16.62 14.60 6.26
C ARG A 356 -15.51 14.76 7.29
N ARG A 357 -14.51 13.87 7.31
CA ARG A 357 -13.35 13.96 8.21
C ARG A 357 -12.54 15.23 7.93
N VAL A 358 -12.20 15.48 6.66
CA VAL A 358 -11.45 16.68 6.23
C VAL A 358 -12.23 17.95 6.55
N ALA A 359 -13.54 17.98 6.29
CA ALA A 359 -14.39 19.12 6.63
C ALA A 359 -14.46 19.39 8.15
N SER A 360 -14.51 18.33 8.96
CA SER A 360 -14.52 18.45 10.43
C SER A 360 -13.20 18.99 10.97
N ALA A 361 -12.09 18.77 10.27
CA ALA A 361 -10.78 19.35 10.56
C ALA A 361 -10.60 20.79 9.99
N GLY A 362 -11.65 21.38 9.40
CA GLY A 362 -11.62 22.73 8.83
C GLY A 362 -11.13 22.81 7.39
N GLY A 363 -10.87 21.68 6.73
CA GLY A 363 -10.52 21.61 5.32
C GLY A 363 -11.73 21.65 4.39
N LEU A 364 -11.48 21.75 3.09
CA LEU A 364 -12.51 21.73 2.04
C LEU A 364 -12.15 20.70 0.98
N ILE A 365 -13.14 20.03 0.41
CA ILE A 365 -12.95 19.22 -0.80
C ILE A 365 -13.40 20.05 -2.00
N LEU A 366 -12.45 20.34 -2.92
CA LEU A 366 -12.69 21.05 -4.16
C LEU A 366 -12.21 20.19 -5.33
N ASN A 367 -13.12 19.85 -6.25
CA ASN A 367 -12.82 18.96 -7.39
C ASN A 367 -12.18 17.63 -6.95
N ASN A 368 -12.73 16.99 -5.92
CA ASN A 368 -12.22 15.76 -5.30
C ASN A 368 -10.79 15.89 -4.73
N ARG A 369 -10.34 17.10 -4.41
CA ARG A 369 -9.02 17.36 -3.82
C ARG A 369 -9.13 18.12 -2.50
N VAL A 370 -8.32 17.74 -1.51
CA VAL A 370 -8.17 18.44 -0.23
C VAL A 370 -7.60 19.83 -0.49
N ASN A 371 -8.37 20.84 -0.10
CA ASN A 371 -8.15 22.27 -0.38
C ASN A 371 -7.85 22.58 -1.86
N GLY A 372 -8.31 21.72 -2.79
CA GLY A 372 -8.02 21.83 -4.22
C GLY A 372 -6.62 21.37 -4.65
N VAL A 373 -5.81 20.83 -3.73
CA VAL A 373 -4.40 20.47 -3.96
C VAL A 373 -4.20 18.96 -4.11
N LEU A 374 -4.36 18.19 -3.02
CA LEU A 374 -4.09 16.74 -3.03
C LEU A 374 -5.34 15.91 -3.33
N ALA A 375 -5.20 14.88 -4.16
CA ALA A 375 -6.31 13.97 -4.51
C ALA A 375 -6.63 12.97 -3.40
N VAL A 376 -5.64 12.66 -2.56
CA VAL A 376 -5.77 11.78 -1.41
C VAL A 376 -6.04 12.55 -0.13
N THR A 377 -6.74 11.90 0.80
CA THR A 377 -7.09 12.45 2.11
C THR A 377 -6.21 11.88 3.22
N ARG A 378 -5.47 10.80 2.94
CA ARG A 378 -4.47 10.22 3.84
C ARG A 378 -3.19 9.94 3.06
N ALA A 379 -2.04 10.20 3.64
CA ALA A 379 -0.73 10.00 3.04
C ALA A 379 0.36 10.06 4.12
N LEU A 380 1.53 9.50 3.82
CA LEU A 380 2.75 9.70 4.59
C LEU A 380 3.51 10.93 4.04
N GLY A 381 4.05 11.76 4.92
CA GLY A 381 4.64 13.05 4.54
C GLY A 381 3.56 14.13 4.45
N ASP A 382 3.61 14.96 3.39
CA ASP A 382 2.69 16.09 3.18
C ASP A 382 2.59 17.02 4.40
N ALA A 383 3.73 17.35 5.02
CA ALA A 383 3.79 18.06 6.29
C ALA A 383 3.04 19.41 6.26
N TYR A 384 2.97 20.05 5.10
CA TYR A 384 2.24 21.31 4.89
C TYR A 384 0.71 21.19 4.97
N MET A 385 0.14 19.97 4.94
CA MET A 385 -1.30 19.71 5.06
C MET A 385 -1.64 18.67 6.14
N LYS A 386 -0.77 18.47 7.13
CA LYS A 386 -0.89 17.37 8.10
C LYS A 386 -2.18 17.35 8.91
N ASP A 387 -2.70 18.53 9.25
CA ASP A 387 -3.97 18.67 9.97
C ASP A 387 -5.17 18.11 9.17
N LEU A 388 -5.04 18.02 7.84
CA LEU A 388 -6.09 17.54 6.93
C LEU A 388 -5.76 16.16 6.37
N VAL A 389 -4.49 15.91 6.06
CA VAL A 389 -3.96 14.70 5.42
C VAL A 389 -3.15 13.89 6.43
N THR A 390 -3.83 12.91 7.03
CA THR A 390 -3.28 12.10 8.12
C THR A 390 -2.55 10.85 7.63
N GLY A 391 -1.50 10.43 8.33
CA GLY A 391 -0.85 9.13 8.12
C GLY A 391 -1.46 7.96 8.88
N HIS A 392 -2.62 8.13 9.54
CA HIS A 392 -3.32 7.02 10.22
C HIS A 392 -3.87 6.00 9.20
N PRO A 393 -3.37 4.75 9.17
CA PRO A 393 -3.79 3.76 8.19
C PRO A 393 -5.17 3.16 8.50
N TYR A 394 -5.83 2.71 7.44
CA TYR A 394 -6.85 1.69 7.54
C TYR A 394 -6.19 0.32 7.61
N THR A 395 -6.47 -0.47 8.66
CA THR A 395 -5.84 -1.77 8.87
C THR A 395 -6.84 -2.92 8.81
N THR A 396 -6.40 -4.08 8.32
CA THR A 396 -7.21 -5.32 8.35
C THR A 396 -6.38 -6.53 8.80
N GLU A 397 -7.10 -7.55 9.25
CA GLU A 397 -6.56 -8.85 9.62
C GLU A 397 -7.35 -9.95 8.89
N THR A 398 -6.66 -10.83 8.17
CA THR A 398 -7.28 -11.91 7.39
C THR A 398 -6.54 -13.22 7.59
N VAL A 399 -7.24 -14.26 8.04
CA VAL A 399 -6.70 -15.62 8.07
C VAL A 399 -6.70 -16.20 6.65
N ILE A 400 -5.52 -16.67 6.22
CA ILE A 400 -5.32 -17.28 4.91
C ILE A 400 -5.84 -18.72 4.91
N GLN A 401 -6.68 -19.01 3.94
CA GLN A 401 -7.31 -20.30 3.70
C GLN A 401 -6.59 -21.00 2.54
N ALA A 402 -5.69 -21.92 2.83
CA ALA A 402 -4.84 -22.58 1.82
C ALA A 402 -5.61 -23.42 0.78
N ASP A 403 -6.91 -23.63 0.98
CA ASP A 403 -7.84 -24.24 0.05
C ASP A 403 -8.51 -23.24 -0.90
N GLN A 404 -8.54 -21.95 -0.56
CA GLN A 404 -9.33 -20.95 -1.27
C GLN A 404 -8.50 -19.75 -1.74
N ASP A 405 -7.52 -19.31 -0.95
CA ASP A 405 -6.72 -18.13 -1.24
C ASP A 405 -5.61 -18.47 -2.23
N GLU A 406 -5.53 -17.71 -3.32
CA GLU A 406 -4.66 -18.04 -4.45
C GLU A 406 -3.46 -17.08 -4.54
N PHE A 407 -3.71 -15.77 -4.45
CA PHE A 407 -2.69 -14.73 -4.55
C PHE A 407 -3.20 -13.38 -4.04
N LEU A 408 -2.28 -12.47 -3.76
CA LEU A 408 -2.49 -11.08 -3.41
C LEU A 408 -2.02 -10.16 -4.54
N ILE A 409 -2.73 -9.08 -4.79
CA ILE A 409 -2.33 -7.98 -5.68
C ILE A 409 -2.19 -6.72 -4.82
N LEU A 410 -1.04 -6.06 -4.89
CA LEU A 410 -0.86 -4.68 -4.45
C LEU A 410 -0.56 -3.85 -5.69
N ALA A 411 -1.20 -2.70 -5.86
CA ALA A 411 -0.83 -1.76 -6.92
C ALA A 411 -1.17 -0.31 -6.56
N CYS A 412 -0.53 0.63 -7.25
CA CYS A 412 -0.88 2.06 -7.22
C CYS A 412 -2.16 2.33 -8.03
N ASP A 413 -2.67 3.56 -7.92
CA ASP A 413 -3.92 3.97 -8.59
C ASP A 413 -3.80 3.93 -10.14
N GLY A 414 -2.58 4.02 -10.67
CA GLY A 414 -2.31 3.87 -12.10
C GLY A 414 -2.89 2.58 -12.69
N LEU A 415 -2.95 1.50 -11.92
CA LEU A 415 -3.69 0.28 -12.29
C LEU A 415 -5.19 0.42 -11.99
N TRP A 416 -5.52 0.81 -10.76
CA TRP A 416 -6.88 0.71 -10.21
C TRP A 416 -7.87 1.73 -10.76
N ASP A 417 -7.40 2.80 -11.38
CA ASP A 417 -8.23 3.79 -12.07
C ASP A 417 -8.78 3.25 -13.40
N VAL A 418 -8.15 2.22 -13.97
CA VAL A 418 -8.54 1.64 -15.27
C VAL A 418 -8.87 0.13 -15.21
N CYS A 419 -8.74 -0.48 -14.04
CA CYS A 419 -8.98 -1.90 -13.82
C CYS A 419 -9.73 -2.12 -12.49
N SER A 420 -10.89 -2.78 -12.55
CA SER A 420 -11.61 -3.17 -11.34
C SER A 420 -10.95 -4.35 -10.63
N ASP A 421 -11.23 -4.51 -9.33
CA ASP A 421 -10.63 -5.58 -8.51
C ASP A 421 -10.86 -6.98 -9.10
N GLN A 422 -12.08 -7.25 -9.57
CA GLN A 422 -12.44 -8.55 -10.14
C GLN A 422 -11.82 -8.75 -11.53
N GLU A 423 -11.78 -7.71 -12.38
CA GLU A 423 -11.07 -7.79 -13.67
C GLU A 423 -9.59 -8.12 -13.45
N ALA A 424 -8.94 -7.47 -12.48
CA ALA A 424 -7.54 -7.75 -12.16
C ALA A 424 -7.33 -9.21 -11.76
N VAL A 425 -8.18 -9.75 -10.86
CA VAL A 425 -8.14 -11.16 -10.46
C VAL A 425 -8.33 -12.08 -11.67
N ASP A 426 -9.35 -11.85 -12.49
CA ASP A 426 -9.69 -12.71 -13.63
C ASP A 426 -8.58 -12.74 -14.69
N LEU A 427 -7.90 -11.60 -14.92
CA LEU A 427 -6.82 -11.49 -15.90
C LEU A 427 -5.60 -12.37 -15.59
N ILE A 428 -5.28 -12.52 -14.30
CA ILE A 428 -4.05 -13.18 -13.86
C ILE A 428 -4.26 -14.50 -13.13
N ARG A 429 -5.50 -14.90 -12.83
CA ARG A 429 -5.78 -16.10 -12.02
C ARG A 429 -5.09 -17.35 -12.54
N GLN A 430 -5.07 -17.53 -13.87
CA GLN A 430 -4.49 -18.70 -14.52
C GLN A 430 -2.96 -18.63 -14.71
N ILE A 431 -2.32 -17.49 -14.40
CA ILE A 431 -0.88 -17.28 -14.60
C ILE A 431 -0.15 -17.66 -13.32
N GLN A 432 0.68 -18.71 -13.38
CA GLN A 432 1.38 -19.24 -12.21
C GLN A 432 2.64 -18.45 -11.86
N ASP A 433 3.31 -17.86 -12.85
CA ASP A 433 4.47 -17.01 -12.59
C ASP A 433 3.98 -15.62 -12.11
N PRO A 434 4.28 -15.20 -10.87
CA PRO A 434 3.83 -13.91 -10.37
C PRO A 434 4.46 -12.73 -11.14
N GLN A 435 5.64 -12.92 -11.77
CA GLN A 435 6.26 -11.87 -12.58
C GLN A 435 5.50 -11.65 -13.90
N GLU A 436 5.17 -12.72 -14.62
CA GLU A 436 4.30 -12.63 -15.79
C GLU A 436 2.91 -12.06 -15.43
N ALA A 437 2.36 -12.45 -14.27
CA ALA A 437 1.08 -11.95 -13.78
C ALA A 437 1.10 -10.44 -13.53
N SER A 438 2.09 -9.92 -12.80
CA SER A 438 2.21 -8.47 -12.55
C SER A 438 2.40 -7.69 -13.85
N LYS A 439 3.22 -8.23 -14.77
CA LYS A 439 3.44 -7.61 -16.08
C LYS A 439 2.15 -7.52 -16.89
N LYS A 440 1.33 -8.56 -16.88
CA LYS A 440 0.05 -8.56 -17.59
C LYS A 440 -0.91 -7.47 -17.09
N LEU A 441 -0.93 -7.20 -15.79
CA LEU A 441 -1.75 -6.12 -15.23
C LEU A 441 -1.26 -4.73 -15.65
N VAL A 442 0.06 -4.52 -15.65
CA VAL A 442 0.66 -3.26 -16.13
C VAL A 442 0.40 -3.05 -17.62
N ASP A 443 0.63 -4.08 -18.45
CA ASP A 443 0.36 -4.03 -19.89
C ASP A 443 -1.12 -3.73 -20.17
N TYR A 444 -2.03 -4.32 -19.39
CA TYR A 444 -3.47 -4.08 -19.48
C TYR A 444 -3.83 -2.62 -19.13
N ALA A 445 -3.26 -2.06 -18.05
CA ALA A 445 -3.50 -0.67 -17.67
C ALA A 445 -3.00 0.32 -18.73
N LEU A 446 -1.82 0.07 -19.30
CA LEU A 446 -1.27 0.85 -20.42
C LEU A 446 -2.17 0.77 -21.65
N ALA A 447 -2.71 -0.41 -21.97
CA ALA A 447 -3.63 -0.60 -23.09
C ALA A 447 -4.99 0.09 -22.88
N ARG A 448 -5.37 0.36 -21.63
CA ARG A 448 -6.58 1.14 -21.27
C ARG A 448 -6.28 2.60 -20.96
N PHE A 449 -5.15 3.11 -21.48
CA PHE A 449 -4.77 4.52 -21.42
C PHE A 449 -4.59 5.07 -20.01
N SER A 450 -4.10 4.24 -19.07
CA SER A 450 -3.59 4.78 -17.80
C SER A 450 -2.60 5.91 -18.08
N THR A 451 -2.70 6.98 -17.30
CA THR A 451 -1.86 8.18 -17.44
C THR A 451 -0.87 8.35 -16.29
N ASP A 452 -0.84 7.41 -15.34
CA ASP A 452 0.02 7.49 -14.18
C ASP A 452 1.26 6.60 -14.28
N ASN A 453 2.14 6.72 -13.29
CA ASN A 453 3.10 5.68 -12.95
C ASN A 453 2.34 4.39 -12.62
N LEU A 454 2.96 3.27 -12.93
CA LEU A 454 2.37 1.96 -12.76
C LEU A 454 3.30 1.11 -11.95
N SER A 455 2.84 0.65 -10.81
CA SER A 455 3.52 -0.31 -9.95
C SER A 455 2.53 -1.38 -9.55
N CYS A 456 2.85 -2.63 -9.87
CA CYS A 456 2.00 -3.78 -9.54
C CYS A 456 2.86 -4.90 -8.97
N MET A 457 2.50 -5.37 -7.78
CA MET A 457 3.08 -6.52 -7.11
C MET A 457 2.04 -7.63 -7.01
N VAL A 458 2.44 -8.84 -7.40
CA VAL A 458 1.65 -10.06 -7.24
C VAL A 458 2.40 -10.99 -6.29
N VAL A 459 1.75 -11.39 -5.20
CA VAL A 459 2.25 -12.39 -4.26
C VAL A 459 1.43 -13.66 -4.43
N ARG A 460 2.00 -14.69 -5.03
CA ARG A 460 1.31 -15.95 -5.30
C ARG A 460 1.65 -16.98 -4.24
N PHE A 461 0.62 -17.63 -3.67
CA PHE A 461 0.80 -18.63 -2.62
C PHE A 461 1.11 -20.01 -3.21
N ASP A 462 2.03 -20.72 -2.57
CA ASP A 462 2.20 -22.16 -2.76
C ASP A 462 1.30 -22.89 -1.76
N ASN A 463 0.05 -23.10 -2.16
CA ASN A 463 -0.97 -23.73 -1.32
C ASN A 463 -0.60 -25.15 -0.89
N LYS A 464 0.27 -25.86 -1.62
CA LYS A 464 0.76 -27.17 -1.18
C LYS A 464 1.74 -27.00 -0.02
N ALA A 465 2.71 -26.09 -0.17
CA ALA A 465 3.67 -25.79 0.88
C ALA A 465 2.99 -25.21 2.13
N VAL A 466 2.00 -24.31 1.99
CA VAL A 466 1.22 -23.77 3.12
C VAL A 466 0.53 -24.90 3.90
N ARG A 467 -0.11 -25.86 3.22
CA ARG A 467 -0.78 -27.00 3.88
C ARG A 467 0.21 -27.92 4.58
N GLN A 468 1.35 -28.21 3.93
CA GLN A 468 2.40 -29.03 4.52
C GLN A 468 2.90 -28.38 5.82
N ARG A 469 3.18 -27.07 5.76
CA ARG A 469 3.70 -26.29 6.89
C ARG A 469 2.74 -26.15 8.05
N LYS A 470 1.44 -26.07 7.78
CA LYS A 470 0.41 -26.09 8.82
C LYS A 470 0.48 -27.36 9.69
N ASN A 471 0.95 -28.48 9.12
CA ASN A 471 1.02 -29.78 9.78
C ASN A 471 2.43 -30.12 10.33
N GLU A 472 3.45 -29.30 10.06
CA GLU A 472 4.78 -29.49 10.62
C GLU A 472 4.74 -29.15 12.13
N GLY A 473 4.69 -30.21 12.94
CA GLY A 473 4.19 -30.23 14.31
C GLY A 473 5.08 -29.60 15.38
N ALA A 474 5.45 -28.34 15.21
CA ALA A 474 5.85 -27.51 16.35
C ALA A 474 5.11 -26.17 16.27
N MET A 475 4.18 -25.98 17.22
CA MET A 475 3.40 -24.76 17.37
C MET A 475 4.30 -23.66 17.92
N GLY A 476 4.16 -22.46 17.38
CA GLY A 476 4.91 -21.29 17.82
C GLY A 476 6.42 -21.33 17.69
N VAL A 477 7.00 -20.35 18.36
CA VAL A 477 8.41 -19.95 18.36
C VAL A 477 9.32 -21.01 18.99
N GLU A 478 8.75 -21.91 19.79
CA GLU A 478 9.44 -23.10 20.31
C GLU A 478 9.77 -24.11 19.19
N GLY A 479 9.06 -24.03 18.06
CA GLY A 479 9.24 -24.91 16.89
C GLY A 479 10.14 -24.39 15.78
N ASP A 480 10.32 -23.08 15.67
CA ASP A 480 11.26 -22.49 14.71
C ASP A 480 12.67 -22.48 15.31
N ALA A 481 13.26 -23.66 15.48
CA ALA A 481 14.63 -23.85 15.97
C ALA A 481 15.69 -23.06 15.16
N LEU A 482 15.36 -22.62 13.93
CA LEU A 482 16.17 -21.75 13.08
C LEU A 482 16.03 -20.24 13.39
N THR A 483 15.23 -19.87 14.40
CA THR A 483 15.19 -18.53 15.02
C THR A 483 15.93 -18.52 16.36
N ALA A 484 16.89 -19.44 16.52
CA ALA A 484 17.75 -19.55 17.68
C ALA A 484 18.47 -18.23 18.03
N LYS A 485 18.79 -18.07 19.32
CA LYS A 485 19.59 -16.95 19.84
C LYS A 485 20.87 -16.80 19.00
N GLY A 486 20.98 -15.71 18.25
CA GLY A 486 22.15 -15.36 17.44
C GLY A 486 21.88 -15.15 15.94
N ASN A 487 20.73 -15.58 15.42
CA ASN A 487 20.34 -15.28 14.03
C ASN A 487 19.81 -13.86 13.89
N ILE A 488 20.06 -13.26 12.73
CA ILE A 488 19.64 -11.89 12.39
C ILE A 488 18.46 -11.93 11.42
N THR A 489 17.68 -10.86 11.38
CA THR A 489 16.61 -10.74 10.38
C THR A 489 17.18 -10.47 9.00
N GLU A 490 16.39 -10.74 7.96
CA GLU A 490 16.80 -10.45 6.59
C GLU A 490 17.10 -8.95 6.39
N ALA A 491 16.25 -8.08 6.95
CA ALA A 491 16.45 -6.64 6.86
C ALA A 491 17.71 -6.18 7.61
N GLU A 492 17.99 -6.72 8.81
CA GLU A 492 19.24 -6.45 9.54
C GLU A 492 20.47 -6.88 8.73
N ALA A 493 20.42 -8.04 8.07
CA ALA A 493 21.51 -8.53 7.24
C ALA A 493 21.77 -7.61 6.04
N ILE A 494 20.71 -7.17 5.36
CA ILE A 494 20.80 -6.26 4.22
C ILE A 494 21.39 -4.90 4.64
N VAL A 495 20.89 -4.31 5.73
CA VAL A 495 21.42 -3.03 6.24
C VAL A 495 22.85 -3.17 6.73
N ALA A 496 23.21 -4.29 7.38
CA ALA A 496 24.59 -4.55 7.80
C ALA A 496 25.55 -4.66 6.60
N GLN A 497 25.11 -5.26 5.49
CA GLN A 497 25.89 -5.29 4.26
C GLN A 497 26.09 -3.89 3.68
N ALA A 498 25.04 -3.08 3.61
CA ALA A 498 25.14 -1.69 3.15
C ALA A 498 26.09 -0.86 4.03
N ARG A 499 26.00 -1.01 5.37
CA ARG A 499 26.91 -0.34 6.31
C ARG A 499 28.38 -0.68 6.06
N ARG A 500 28.70 -1.96 5.76
CA ARG A 500 30.08 -2.37 5.42
C ARG A 500 30.62 -1.70 4.15
N SER A 501 29.75 -1.37 3.20
CA SER A 501 30.13 -0.69 1.96
C SER A 501 30.37 0.81 2.15
N ILE A 502 29.69 1.45 3.11
CA ILE A 502 29.73 2.91 3.33
C ILE A 502 30.82 3.31 4.34
N GLY A 503 31.10 2.47 5.33
CA GLY A 503 32.03 2.79 6.43
C GLY A 503 31.33 3.44 7.63
N GLU A 504 32.10 4.12 8.50
CA GLU A 504 31.53 4.86 9.64
C GLU A 504 30.74 6.10 9.16
N PRO A 505 29.65 6.47 9.86
CA PRO A 505 28.85 7.64 9.50
C PRO A 505 29.72 8.89 9.45
N GLN A 506 29.70 9.60 8.32
CA GLN A 506 30.51 10.80 8.13
C GLN A 506 29.95 12.01 8.89
N GLN A 507 28.64 12.00 9.16
CA GLN A 507 27.92 13.04 9.90
C GLN A 507 26.61 12.52 10.49
N SER A 508 26.01 13.26 11.43
CA SER A 508 24.70 12.91 12.00
C SER A 508 23.55 13.21 11.02
N VAL A 509 22.40 12.57 11.24
CA VAL A 509 21.19 12.78 10.43
C VAL A 509 20.71 14.24 10.54
N GLU A 510 20.83 14.84 11.72
CA GLU A 510 20.46 16.25 11.95
C GLU A 510 21.37 17.20 11.17
N SER A 511 22.68 16.93 11.14
CA SER A 511 23.65 17.71 10.36
C SER A 511 23.35 17.61 8.87
N ALA A 512 23.18 16.38 8.35
CA ALA A 512 22.84 16.16 6.94
C ALA A 512 21.50 16.82 6.57
N THR A 513 20.52 16.81 7.49
CA THR A 513 19.24 17.48 7.30
C THR A 513 19.42 18.99 7.22
N ALA A 514 20.19 19.59 8.12
CA ALA A 514 20.47 21.04 8.11
C ALA A 514 21.16 21.49 6.81
N GLU A 515 22.12 20.71 6.30
CA GLU A 515 22.78 20.98 5.01
C GLU A 515 21.79 20.98 3.84
N ILE A 516 20.84 20.02 3.83
CA ILE A 516 19.82 19.96 2.77
C ILE A 516 18.87 21.17 2.86
N ILE A 517 18.43 21.56 4.06
CA ILE A 517 17.58 22.75 4.25
C ILE A 517 18.29 23.99 3.71
N GLN A 518 19.55 24.18 4.10
CA GLN A 518 20.32 25.34 3.68
C GLN A 518 20.47 25.41 2.15
N GLU A 519 20.74 24.28 1.48
CA GLU A 519 20.82 24.26 0.02
C GLU A 519 19.49 24.51 -0.70
N GLU A 520 18.36 24.07 -0.12
CA GLU A 520 17.04 24.36 -0.67
C GLU A 520 16.68 25.84 -0.52
N GLU A 521 16.97 26.43 0.64
CA GLU A 521 16.79 27.88 0.89
C GLU A 521 17.68 28.73 -0.02
N GLU A 522 18.94 28.31 -0.26
CA GLU A 522 19.88 29.00 -1.16
C GLU A 522 19.50 28.87 -2.65
N LYS A 523 18.75 27.83 -3.03
CA LYS A 523 18.23 27.64 -4.41
C LYS A 523 16.97 28.43 -4.71
N GLU A 524 16.27 28.96 -3.71
CA GLU A 524 15.16 29.91 -3.89
C GLU A 524 15.60 31.36 -3.59
N PRO A 525 16.27 32.09 -4.50
CA PRO A 525 16.02 33.51 -4.54
C PRO A 525 14.56 33.65 -5.03
N GLY A 526 13.64 33.93 -4.09
CA GLY A 526 12.27 34.30 -4.42
C GLY A 526 12.27 35.37 -5.52
N PRO A 527 11.25 35.42 -6.40
CA PRO A 527 11.26 36.32 -7.54
C PRO A 527 11.50 37.75 -7.05
N GLU A 528 12.63 38.35 -7.43
CA GLU A 528 12.89 39.75 -7.14
C GLU A 528 11.74 40.57 -7.73
N LEU A 529 11.03 41.29 -6.86
CA LEU A 529 10.04 42.26 -7.28
C LEU A 529 10.72 43.26 -8.21
N ASN A 530 10.43 43.16 -9.50
CA ASN A 530 10.84 44.15 -10.46
C ASN A 530 10.09 45.45 -10.13
N LEU A 531 10.72 46.31 -9.32
CA LEU A 531 10.19 47.57 -8.84
C LEU A 531 9.77 48.49 -10.01
N ALA A 532 10.45 48.38 -11.15
CA ALA A 532 10.07 49.13 -12.35
C ALA A 532 8.76 48.61 -12.97
N ALA A 533 8.53 47.30 -12.97
CA ALA A 533 7.26 46.70 -13.42
C ALA A 533 6.10 47.04 -12.47
N ALA A 534 6.34 47.06 -11.15
CA ALA A 534 5.34 47.46 -10.15
C ALA A 534 4.98 48.96 -10.26
N GLN A 535 5.97 49.83 -10.54
CA GLN A 535 5.74 51.25 -10.77
C GLN A 535 5.07 51.55 -12.12
N ALA A 536 5.34 50.75 -13.16
CA ALA A 536 4.67 50.86 -14.45
C ALA A 536 3.19 50.48 -14.37
N ALA A 537 2.83 49.49 -13.54
CA ALA A 537 1.46 49.08 -13.30
C ALA A 537 0.63 50.14 -12.53
N GLN A 538 1.27 51.00 -11.73
CA GLN A 538 0.60 52.12 -11.05
C GLN A 538 0.34 53.34 -11.95
N LYS A 539 1.02 53.46 -13.10
CA LYS A 539 0.91 54.63 -13.99
C LYS A 539 -0.15 54.51 -15.10
N ASN A 540 -0.81 53.36 -15.23
CA ASN A 540 -1.94 53.17 -16.13
C ASN A 540 -3.19 52.71 -15.36
N PRO A 541 -3.92 53.64 -14.71
CA PRO A 541 -5.30 53.37 -14.36
C PRO A 541 -6.13 53.28 -15.65
N ALA A 542 -6.94 52.22 -15.76
CA ALA A 542 -7.92 52.04 -16.82
C ALA A 542 -8.99 53.14 -16.82
#